data_AF-A0A7K0LQ84-F1
#
_entry.id   AF-A0A7K0LQ84-F1
#
_cell.length_a   1.000
_cell.length_b   1.000
_cell.length_c   1.000
_cell.angle_alpha   90.00
_cell.angle_beta   90.00
_cell.angle_gamma   90.00
#
_symmetry.space_group_name_H-M   'P 1'
#
loop_
_entity.id
_entity.type
_entity.pdbx_description
1 polymer ?
#
loop_
_entity_poly.entity_id
_entity_poly.type
_entity_poly.pdbx_seq_one_letter_code
_entity_poly.pdbx_strand_id
1 'polypeptide(L)'
;MTSTHVGEGCRESEVAQARAVVTRRNLLKGMLVGAGTLALPPTLITSTVSVAYAVTPGYTGDTLVVLSLRGGFDGLNAVVPSGDPDYLTHRPGIGIPAAATLRLDSRFGLHPALAPLKALYDSDKLAVVHATGLAEPNRSHFAAMDEIEQATPGTPSRSGWLARALALHDSDGPFNAVQIGSTDMPYELVGDFPTLGMNSLDSFDINGVDDESRPRWDTALRALHSGADPIHQRSASMTLDALSTAQALAATTYVPAHGATYPSSDLGRALTDVARMIKANTGIRVATIDYGDWDMHSGMGTVGSGWMHDHLTDFGAALAAFVADLGTTMDDVTLVTISEFGRRVGENDSMGVDHGWGNAMFVLGGHVNAAVHGTWPTLAEAALTDGDLTVTTDYRAVLADILVNRCQVDTAGATTVFPHFTGANLGVTIPRG
;
A
#
# COMPACT_ATOMS: atom_id res chain seq x y z
N MET A 1 25.74 48.36 55.63
CA MET A 1 25.02 49.42 54.89
C MET A 1 25.12 49.08 53.42
N THR A 2 24.02 48.55 52.90
CA THR A 2 23.89 47.81 51.65
C THR A 2 23.55 48.73 50.48
N SER A 3 24.10 48.39 49.31
CA SER A 3 23.83 49.00 48.01
C SER A 3 23.41 47.91 47.02
N THR A 4 22.37 48.23 46.26
CA THR A 4 21.93 47.79 44.91
C THR A 4 21.81 46.29 44.55
N HIS A 5 20.59 45.89 44.16
CA HIS A 5 20.34 45.22 42.88
C HIS A 5 18.87 45.40 42.41
N VAL A 6 18.73 45.61 41.10
CA VAL A 6 17.50 45.79 40.31
C VAL A 6 17.23 44.49 39.55
N GLY A 7 15.96 44.13 39.31
CA GLY A 7 15.61 43.06 38.35
C GLY A 7 14.18 42.54 38.43
N GLU A 8 13.27 43.31 37.85
CA GLU A 8 11.97 43.03 37.20
C GLU A 8 11.25 41.68 37.38
N GLY A 9 9.98 41.79 37.80
CA GLY A 9 9.03 40.69 37.96
C GLY A 9 8.26 40.30 36.70
N CYS A 10 7.78 39.05 36.73
CA CYS A 10 6.81 38.46 35.82
C CYS A 10 5.55 39.33 35.67
N ARG A 11 5.10 39.53 34.42
CA ARG A 11 3.78 40.10 34.11
C ARG A 11 2.94 39.09 33.32
N GLU A 12 1.81 38.72 33.91
CA GLU A 12 0.75 37.83 33.40
C GLU A 12 -0.03 38.42 32.19
N SER A 13 0.60 39.16 31.28
CA SER A 13 -0.10 39.86 30.17
C SER A 13 -0.09 39.14 28.82
N GLU A 14 0.66 38.04 28.66
CA GLU A 14 0.76 37.33 27.37
C GLU A 14 -0.27 36.19 27.20
N VAL A 15 -0.85 35.68 28.29
CA VAL A 15 -1.86 34.60 28.23
C VAL A 15 -3.28 35.13 27.91
N ALA A 16 -3.52 36.44 28.07
CA ALA A 16 -4.81 37.06 27.77
C ALA A 16 -5.00 37.43 26.28
N GLN A 17 -3.91 37.59 25.51
CA GLN A 17 -4.00 37.95 24.07
C GLN A 17 -4.26 36.74 23.16
N ALA A 18 -3.97 35.52 23.61
CA ALA A 18 -4.29 34.30 22.85
C ALA A 18 -5.78 33.91 22.86
N ARG A 19 -6.60 34.54 23.71
CA ARG A 19 -8.07 34.28 23.79
C ARG A 19 -8.92 35.21 22.92
N ALA A 20 -8.31 36.11 22.14
CA ALA A 20 -9.04 37.13 21.37
C ALA A 20 -9.20 36.84 19.87
N VAL A 21 -8.79 35.66 19.36
CA VAL A 21 -8.72 35.40 17.90
C VAL A 21 -9.92 34.64 17.33
N VAL A 22 -10.83 34.08 18.14
CA VAL A 22 -12.05 33.44 17.60
C VAL A 22 -13.28 33.87 18.40
N THR A 23 -14.08 34.76 17.81
CA THR A 23 -15.46 35.02 18.25
C THR A 23 -16.41 34.64 17.13
N ARG A 24 -17.60 34.11 17.45
CA ARG A 24 -18.69 33.80 16.49
C ARG A 24 -18.97 34.95 15.51
N ARG A 25 -18.65 36.18 15.90
CA ARG A 25 -18.82 37.41 15.14
C ARG A 25 -17.82 37.58 14.00
N ASN A 26 -16.60 37.06 14.11
CA ASN A 26 -15.62 37.09 13.03
C ASN A 26 -15.89 35.97 12.00
N LEU A 27 -16.41 34.82 12.46
CA LEU A 27 -16.91 33.74 11.58
C LEU A 27 -18.07 34.23 10.69
N LEU A 28 -19.01 34.98 11.27
CA LEU A 28 -20.14 35.59 10.53
C LEU A 28 -19.72 36.72 9.58
N LYS A 29 -18.61 37.40 9.83
CA LYS A 29 -18.09 38.45 8.93
C LYS A 29 -17.43 37.87 7.67
N GLY A 30 -16.90 36.65 7.73
CA GLY A 30 -16.39 35.93 6.56
C GLY A 30 -17.48 35.49 5.56
N MET A 31 -18.75 35.42 5.99
CA MET A 31 -19.87 34.96 5.17
C MET A 31 -20.43 36.00 4.18
N LEU A 32 -19.98 37.26 4.22
CA LEU A 32 -20.63 38.38 3.52
C LEU A 32 -19.97 38.84 2.20
N VAL A 33 -18.90 38.17 1.73
CA VAL A 33 -18.15 38.61 0.52
C VAL A 33 -18.52 37.82 -0.76
N GLY A 34 -19.36 36.78 -0.68
CA GLY A 34 -19.62 35.86 -1.81
C GLY A 34 -20.96 36.04 -2.54
N ALA A 35 -21.37 37.26 -2.92
CA ALA A 35 -22.58 37.48 -3.71
C ALA A 35 -22.28 38.33 -4.96
N GLY A 36 -21.73 37.70 -5.99
CA GLY A 36 -21.60 38.26 -7.34
C GLY A 36 -21.99 37.21 -8.37
N THR A 37 -23.20 37.32 -8.90
CA THR A 37 -23.81 36.41 -9.88
C THR A 37 -23.22 36.60 -11.27
N LEU A 38 -22.68 35.54 -11.87
CA LEU A 38 -22.49 35.43 -13.32
C LEU A 38 -23.18 34.16 -13.81
N ALA A 39 -24.32 34.36 -14.47
CA ALA A 39 -25.03 33.30 -15.18
C ALA A 39 -24.37 33.08 -16.54
N LEU A 40 -23.95 31.84 -16.82
CA LEU A 40 -23.58 31.38 -18.17
C LEU A 40 -24.48 30.19 -18.56
N PRO A 41 -24.94 30.10 -19.82
CA PRO A 41 -25.89 29.09 -20.26
C PRO A 41 -25.23 27.70 -20.43
N PRO A 42 -25.99 26.59 -20.24
CA PRO A 42 -25.46 25.25 -20.33
C PRO A 42 -25.53 24.76 -21.79
N THR A 43 -24.43 24.87 -22.52
CA THR A 43 -24.29 24.15 -23.80
C THR A 43 -22.90 23.55 -23.92
N LEU A 44 -22.87 22.21 -23.94
CA LEU A 44 -21.83 21.33 -24.50
C LEU A 44 -20.43 21.45 -23.85
N ILE A 45 -20.26 20.77 -22.71
CA ILE A 45 -18.95 20.36 -22.20
C ILE A 45 -18.83 18.85 -22.45
N THR A 46 -18.53 18.46 -23.68
CA THR A 46 -17.70 17.26 -23.91
C THR A 46 -16.27 17.70 -23.69
N SER A 47 -15.89 17.90 -22.43
CA SER A 47 -14.53 18.27 -22.06
C SER A 47 -13.98 17.13 -21.23
N THR A 48 -12.99 16.43 -21.78
CA THR A 48 -11.96 15.81 -20.98
C THR A 48 -11.42 16.88 -20.04
N VAL A 49 -11.88 16.90 -18.79
CA VAL A 49 -11.31 17.75 -17.76
C VAL A 49 -9.95 17.14 -17.44
N SER A 50 -8.93 17.56 -18.18
CA SER A 50 -7.54 17.34 -17.77
C SER A 50 -7.29 18.31 -16.63
N VAL A 51 -7.66 17.93 -15.41
CA VAL A 51 -7.13 18.57 -14.21
C VAL A 51 -5.65 18.23 -14.21
N ALA A 52 -4.80 19.18 -14.61
CA ALA A 52 -3.37 19.05 -14.38
C ALA A 52 -3.14 19.24 -12.89
N TYR A 53 -3.14 18.14 -12.14
CA TYR A 53 -2.69 18.15 -10.76
C TYR A 53 -1.24 18.63 -10.74
N ALA A 54 -0.86 19.38 -9.71
CA ALA A 54 0.49 19.92 -9.58
C ALA A 54 1.49 18.75 -9.45
N VAL A 55 1.97 18.25 -10.58
CA VAL A 55 3.06 17.30 -10.66
C VAL A 55 4.32 18.06 -10.30
N THR A 56 4.96 17.72 -9.19
CA THR A 56 6.35 18.11 -8.92
C THR A 56 7.18 17.53 -10.06
N PRO A 57 7.78 18.34 -10.96
CA PRO A 57 8.59 17.82 -12.05
C PRO A 57 9.79 17.07 -11.45
N GLY A 58 9.98 15.80 -11.80
CA GLY A 58 11.23 15.10 -11.47
C GLY A 58 11.13 13.59 -11.23
N TYR A 59 10.02 13.09 -10.66
CA TYR A 59 9.86 11.65 -10.47
C TYR A 59 9.32 11.00 -11.74
N THR A 60 10.09 10.05 -12.29
CA THR A 60 9.72 9.25 -13.46
C THR A 60 9.84 7.75 -13.18
N GLY A 61 9.89 7.37 -11.90
CA GLY A 61 9.80 5.98 -11.48
C GLY A 61 8.36 5.46 -11.48
N ASP A 62 8.22 4.17 -11.22
CA ASP A 62 6.91 3.53 -11.15
C ASP A 62 6.10 4.06 -9.94
N THR A 63 4.78 4.07 -10.06
CA THR A 63 3.91 4.02 -8.87
C THR A 63 4.05 2.65 -8.23
N LEU A 64 4.49 2.61 -6.97
CA LEU A 64 4.61 1.41 -6.17
C LEU A 64 3.31 1.14 -5.40
N VAL A 65 2.68 0.00 -5.65
CA VAL A 65 1.52 -0.47 -4.89
C VAL A 65 1.96 -1.58 -3.94
N VAL A 66 1.83 -1.38 -2.63
CA VAL A 66 2.14 -2.39 -1.61
C VAL A 66 0.83 -2.96 -1.09
N LEU A 67 0.65 -4.26 -1.28
CA LEU A 67 -0.52 -4.99 -0.84
C LEU A 67 -0.15 -5.88 0.35
N SER A 68 -0.56 -5.47 1.53
CA SER A 68 -0.28 -6.18 2.78
C SER A 68 -1.31 -7.26 3.01
N LEU A 69 -0.91 -8.52 2.83
CA LEU A 69 -1.71 -9.73 3.05
C LEU A 69 -1.74 -10.04 4.56
N ARG A 70 -2.57 -9.27 5.29
CA ARG A 70 -2.61 -9.28 6.75
C ARG A 70 -3.12 -10.59 7.32
N GLY A 71 -2.43 -11.05 8.35
CA GLY A 71 -2.82 -12.20 9.12
C GLY A 71 -1.90 -13.38 8.91
N GLY A 72 -0.90 -13.36 8.01
CA GLY A 72 0.00 -14.49 7.75
C GLY A 72 -0.44 -15.30 6.53
N PHE A 73 -0.16 -14.80 5.34
CA PHE A 73 -0.60 -15.41 4.09
C PHE A 73 -0.07 -16.84 3.93
N ASP A 74 -0.91 -17.79 3.50
CA ASP A 74 -0.48 -19.16 3.23
C ASP A 74 0.12 -19.30 1.82
N GLY A 75 1.35 -18.82 1.67
CA GLY A 75 2.10 -18.89 0.42
C GLY A 75 2.29 -20.32 -0.12
N LEU A 76 2.20 -21.35 0.73
CA LEU A 76 2.32 -22.77 0.33
C LEU A 76 1.05 -23.31 -0.33
N ASN A 77 -0.13 -22.77 -0.02
CA ASN A 77 -1.36 -23.12 -0.74
C ASN A 77 -1.62 -22.17 -1.92
N ALA A 78 -1.11 -20.94 -1.91
CA ALA A 78 -1.23 -20.02 -3.04
C ALA A 78 -0.22 -20.31 -4.17
N VAL A 79 1.05 -20.50 -3.82
CA VAL A 79 2.15 -20.89 -4.72
C VAL A 79 2.64 -22.27 -4.29
N VAL A 80 1.92 -23.26 -4.78
CA VAL A 80 2.00 -24.65 -4.38
C VAL A 80 3.34 -25.25 -4.81
N PRO A 81 4.18 -25.76 -3.89
CA PRO A 81 5.40 -26.51 -4.23
C PRO A 81 5.05 -27.92 -4.70
N SER A 82 4.28 -28.01 -5.78
CA SER A 82 3.72 -29.25 -6.33
C SER A 82 4.76 -30.30 -6.76
N GLY A 83 6.02 -29.88 -6.98
CA GLY A 83 7.15 -30.76 -7.26
C GLY A 83 7.91 -31.23 -6.00
N ASP A 84 7.55 -30.74 -4.82
CA ASP A 84 8.12 -31.18 -3.55
C ASP A 84 7.36 -32.41 -3.01
N PRO A 85 8.02 -33.56 -2.79
CA PRO A 85 7.35 -34.79 -2.40
C PRO A 85 6.74 -34.75 -1.00
N ASP A 86 7.20 -33.85 -0.13
CA ASP A 86 6.75 -33.80 1.27
C ASP A 86 5.52 -32.91 1.47
N TYR A 87 5.16 -32.07 0.49
CA TYR A 87 4.05 -31.12 0.60
C TYR A 87 2.71 -31.75 1.01
N LEU A 88 2.27 -32.79 0.29
CA LEU A 88 0.99 -33.45 0.60
C LEU A 88 1.07 -34.34 1.85
N THR A 89 2.27 -34.77 2.25
CA THR A 89 2.47 -35.50 3.51
C THR A 89 2.24 -34.58 4.71
N HIS A 90 2.67 -33.32 4.60
CA HIS A 90 2.43 -32.31 5.63
C HIS A 90 1.00 -31.73 5.60
N ARG A 91 0.30 -31.80 4.47
CA ARG A 91 -1.04 -31.21 4.28
C ARG A 91 -2.06 -32.19 3.69
N PRO A 92 -2.36 -33.32 4.37
CA PRO A 92 -3.21 -34.37 3.81
C PRO A 92 -4.67 -33.96 3.57
N GLY A 93 -5.22 -33.00 4.33
CA GLY A 93 -6.58 -32.50 4.18
C GLY A 93 -6.69 -31.22 3.35
N ILE A 94 -5.72 -30.31 3.46
CA ILE A 94 -5.79 -28.95 2.85
C ILE A 94 -4.88 -28.78 1.63
N GLY A 95 -3.98 -29.73 1.37
CA GLY A 95 -2.98 -29.62 0.31
C GLY A 95 -3.59 -29.67 -1.09
N ILE A 96 -2.95 -28.95 -2.03
CA ILE A 96 -3.39 -28.90 -3.43
C ILE A 96 -2.61 -29.92 -4.27
N PRO A 97 -3.26 -30.97 -4.81
CA PRO A 97 -2.56 -31.95 -5.64
C PRO A 97 -1.98 -31.31 -6.89
N ALA A 98 -0.79 -31.76 -7.32
CA ALA A 98 -0.08 -31.20 -8.49
C ALA A 98 -0.96 -31.10 -9.75
N ALA A 99 -1.81 -32.11 -9.98
CA ALA A 99 -2.73 -32.15 -11.13
C ALA A 99 -3.83 -31.07 -11.12
N ALA A 100 -4.12 -30.47 -9.96
CA ALA A 100 -5.06 -29.36 -9.81
C ALA A 100 -4.39 -27.98 -9.90
N THR A 101 -3.06 -27.92 -9.82
CA THR A 101 -2.31 -26.66 -9.87
C THR A 101 -2.21 -26.11 -11.29
N LEU A 102 -2.08 -24.78 -11.38
CA LEU A 102 -1.73 -24.09 -12.61
C LEU A 102 -0.21 -23.98 -12.68
N ARG A 103 0.42 -24.93 -13.37
CA ARG A 103 1.88 -25.09 -13.42
C ARG A 103 2.61 -23.78 -13.79
N LEU A 104 3.56 -23.37 -12.95
CA LEU A 104 4.49 -22.26 -13.21
C LEU A 104 5.82 -22.79 -13.76
N ASP A 105 6.44 -23.71 -13.02
CA ASP A 105 7.68 -24.39 -13.44
C ASP A 105 7.63 -25.90 -13.06
N SER A 106 8.78 -26.57 -12.96
CA SER A 106 8.83 -27.99 -12.55
C SER A 106 8.63 -28.21 -11.04
N ARG A 107 8.75 -27.16 -10.23
CA ARG A 107 8.69 -27.20 -8.77
C ARG A 107 7.37 -26.63 -8.24
N PHE A 108 6.82 -25.63 -8.91
CA PHE A 108 5.71 -24.82 -8.42
C PHE A 108 4.54 -24.72 -9.41
N GLY A 109 3.34 -24.56 -8.85
CA GLY A 109 2.12 -24.19 -9.55
C GLY A 109 1.28 -23.24 -8.70
N LEU A 110 0.42 -22.45 -9.32
CA LEU A 110 -0.55 -21.64 -8.58
C LEU A 110 -1.74 -22.50 -8.13
N HIS A 111 -2.37 -22.10 -7.02
CA HIS A 111 -3.71 -22.55 -6.67
C HIS A 111 -4.69 -22.35 -7.84
N PRO A 112 -5.63 -23.28 -8.12
CA PRO A 112 -6.57 -23.13 -9.24
C PRO A 112 -7.44 -21.87 -9.17
N ALA A 113 -7.79 -21.41 -7.97
CA ALA A 113 -8.50 -20.14 -7.75
C ALA A 113 -7.75 -18.91 -8.31
N LEU A 114 -6.42 -19.00 -8.47
CA LEU A 114 -5.58 -17.95 -9.07
C LEU A 114 -5.50 -18.06 -10.61
N ALA A 115 -6.45 -18.74 -11.25
CA ALA A 115 -6.55 -18.79 -12.72
C ALA A 115 -6.40 -17.44 -13.42
N PRO A 116 -6.98 -16.32 -12.92
CA PRO A 116 -6.78 -15.01 -13.53
C PRO A 116 -5.31 -14.56 -13.56
N LEU A 117 -4.48 -14.97 -12.60
CA LEU A 117 -3.07 -14.60 -12.53
C LEU A 117 -2.17 -15.41 -13.46
N LYS A 118 -2.61 -16.61 -13.88
CA LYS A 118 -1.82 -17.46 -14.77
C LYS A 118 -1.52 -16.78 -16.11
N ALA A 119 -2.50 -16.07 -16.66
CA ALA A 119 -2.31 -15.31 -17.89
C ALA A 119 -1.29 -14.16 -17.73
N LEU A 120 -1.22 -13.55 -16.55
CA LEU A 120 -0.25 -12.49 -16.24
C LEU A 120 1.16 -13.07 -16.12
N TYR A 121 1.31 -14.24 -15.51
CA TYR A 121 2.58 -14.96 -15.47
C TYR A 121 3.06 -15.33 -16.88
N ASP A 122 2.18 -15.88 -17.72
CA ASP A 122 2.51 -16.30 -19.08
C ASP A 122 2.81 -15.13 -20.04
N SER A 123 2.47 -13.90 -19.64
CA SER A 123 2.71 -12.68 -20.41
C SER A 123 3.79 -11.77 -19.80
N ASP A 124 4.67 -12.33 -18.97
CA ASP A 124 5.78 -11.63 -18.34
C ASP A 124 5.35 -10.42 -17.48
N LYS A 125 4.15 -10.48 -16.90
CA LYS A 125 3.59 -9.44 -16.02
C LYS A 125 3.51 -9.83 -14.55
N LEU A 126 3.79 -11.08 -14.22
CA LEU A 126 3.80 -11.58 -12.85
C LEU A 126 5.07 -12.40 -12.57
N ALA A 127 5.75 -12.08 -11.48
CA ALA A 127 6.80 -12.88 -10.87
C ALA A 127 6.39 -13.29 -9.46
N VAL A 128 6.96 -14.39 -8.99
CA VAL A 128 6.80 -14.86 -7.61
C VAL A 128 8.18 -15.00 -6.99
N VAL A 129 8.33 -14.63 -5.73
CA VAL A 129 9.53 -14.91 -4.94
C VAL A 129 9.11 -15.80 -3.78
N HIS A 130 9.68 -17.00 -3.68
CA HIS A 130 9.31 -17.98 -2.65
C HIS A 130 10.36 -18.05 -1.53
N ALA A 131 9.99 -18.67 -0.41
CA ALA A 131 10.78 -18.76 0.81
C ALA A 131 11.28 -17.38 1.28
N THR A 132 10.41 -16.37 1.15
CA THR A 132 10.64 -14.99 1.58
C THR A 132 10.21 -14.78 3.02
N GLY A 133 10.89 -13.92 3.77
CA GLY A 133 10.41 -13.50 5.09
C GLY A 133 11.42 -12.69 5.87
N LEU A 134 11.10 -12.46 7.15
CA LEU A 134 11.99 -11.82 8.12
C LEU A 134 13.26 -12.64 8.32
N ALA A 135 14.37 -11.98 8.66
CA ALA A 135 15.66 -12.63 8.88
C ALA A 135 15.62 -13.62 10.06
N GLU A 136 14.79 -13.34 11.06
CA GLU A 136 14.55 -14.22 12.21
C GLU A 136 13.04 -14.53 12.31
N PRO A 137 12.65 -15.72 12.79
CA PRO A 137 11.25 -16.07 12.99
C PRO A 137 10.56 -15.16 14.02
N ASN A 138 9.40 -14.61 13.65
CA ASN A 138 8.55 -13.81 14.53
C ASN A 138 7.08 -14.18 14.27
N ARG A 139 6.40 -14.75 15.28
CA ARG A 139 5.01 -15.26 15.17
C ARG A 139 3.98 -14.36 15.85
N SER A 140 4.35 -13.14 16.22
CA SER A 140 3.41 -12.15 16.77
C SER A 140 2.98 -11.22 15.65
N HIS A 141 1.68 -11.17 15.31
CA HIS A 141 1.18 -10.25 14.27
C HIS A 141 1.69 -8.83 14.48
N PHE A 142 1.46 -8.26 15.68
CA PHE A 142 1.84 -6.88 15.96
C PHE A 142 3.34 -6.65 15.78
N ALA A 143 4.18 -7.54 16.34
CA ALA A 143 5.63 -7.34 16.27
C ALA A 143 6.18 -7.60 14.86
N ALA A 144 5.66 -8.60 14.15
CA ALA A 144 6.11 -8.97 12.81
C ALA A 144 5.64 -7.96 11.76
N MET A 145 4.43 -7.39 11.90
CA MET A 145 3.95 -6.27 11.09
C MET A 145 4.82 -5.04 11.30
N ASP A 146 5.08 -4.66 12.55
CA ASP A 146 5.99 -3.56 12.87
C ASP A 146 7.39 -3.79 12.26
N GLU A 147 7.91 -5.02 12.32
CA GLU A 147 9.24 -5.36 11.82
C GLU A 147 9.33 -5.34 10.29
N ILE A 148 8.36 -5.90 9.58
CA ILE A 148 8.34 -5.93 8.11
C ILE A 148 8.12 -4.52 7.53
N GLU A 149 7.32 -3.70 8.19
CA GLU A 149 7.01 -2.33 7.75
C GLU A 149 8.10 -1.32 8.11
N GLN A 150 8.81 -1.54 9.21
CA GLN A 150 9.99 -0.74 9.53
C GLN A 150 11.18 -1.15 8.68
N ALA A 151 11.35 -2.43 8.33
CA ALA A 151 12.46 -2.97 7.56
C ALA A 151 13.88 -2.57 8.00
N THR A 152 14.06 -2.34 9.31
CA THR A 152 15.30 -1.88 9.91
C THR A 152 15.67 -2.69 11.17
N PRO A 153 15.76 -4.03 11.05
CA PRO A 153 15.98 -4.91 12.20
C PRO A 153 17.22 -4.49 13.00
N GLY A 154 17.09 -4.49 14.33
CA GLY A 154 18.17 -4.10 15.25
C GLY A 154 18.45 -2.60 15.34
N THR A 155 17.66 -1.75 14.67
CA THR A 155 17.78 -0.28 14.81
C THR A 155 16.60 0.30 15.59
N PRO A 156 16.79 1.39 16.36
CA PRO A 156 15.70 2.07 17.06
C PRO A 156 14.90 3.01 16.14
N SER A 157 14.83 2.72 14.83
CA SER A 157 14.08 3.55 13.88
C SER A 157 12.62 3.62 14.30
N ARG A 158 11.98 4.76 14.03
CA ARG A 158 10.53 4.96 14.21
C ARG A 158 9.85 5.33 12.90
N SER A 159 10.52 5.07 11.77
CA SER A 159 9.98 5.30 10.45
C SER A 159 9.81 4.00 9.67
N GLY A 160 8.84 4.01 8.77
CA GLY A 160 8.62 2.96 7.80
C GLY A 160 9.54 3.01 6.59
N TRP A 161 9.68 1.90 5.89
CA TRP A 161 10.55 1.80 4.72
C TRP A 161 10.05 2.62 3.53
N LEU A 162 8.74 2.70 3.30
CA LEU A 162 8.17 3.57 2.26
C LEU A 162 8.40 5.03 2.60
N ALA A 163 8.22 5.44 3.86
CA ALA A 163 8.50 6.80 4.29
C ALA A 163 9.97 7.19 4.03
N ARG A 164 10.93 6.29 4.30
CA ARG A 164 12.35 6.52 3.97
C ARG A 164 12.60 6.57 2.47
N ALA A 165 11.95 5.71 1.69
CA ALA A 165 12.11 5.69 0.23
C ALA A 165 11.57 6.98 -0.40
N LEU A 166 10.38 7.43 0.02
CA LEU A 166 9.78 8.68 -0.42
C LEU A 166 10.64 9.89 -0.04
N ALA A 167 11.27 9.88 1.14
CA ALA A 167 12.16 10.95 1.58
C ALA A 167 13.45 11.09 0.75
N LEU A 168 13.79 10.12 -0.10
CA LEU A 168 14.90 10.25 -1.06
C LEU A 168 14.55 11.17 -2.25
N HIS A 169 13.26 11.47 -2.43
CA HIS A 169 12.77 12.29 -3.53
C HIS A 169 12.03 13.52 -3.00
N ASP A 170 12.20 14.65 -3.67
CA ASP A 170 11.36 15.81 -3.40
C ASP A 170 9.90 15.43 -3.68
N SER A 171 9.09 15.50 -2.65
CA SER A 171 7.70 15.10 -2.62
C SER A 171 6.97 16.12 -1.76
N ASP A 172 5.90 16.71 -2.27
CA ASP A 172 5.17 17.79 -1.58
C ASP A 172 3.65 17.70 -1.79
N GLY A 173 3.18 16.69 -2.51
CA GLY A 173 1.77 16.46 -2.80
C GLY A 173 1.13 15.45 -1.83
N PRO A 174 -0.10 15.69 -1.35
CA PRO A 174 -0.78 14.79 -0.40
C PRO A 174 -1.12 13.42 -1.02
N PHE A 175 -1.17 13.31 -2.35
CA PHE A 175 -1.40 12.06 -3.06
C PHE A 175 -0.13 11.28 -3.37
N ASN A 176 1.08 11.81 -3.08
CA ASN A 176 2.31 11.07 -3.36
C ASN A 176 2.36 9.73 -2.61
N ALA A 177 1.78 9.66 -1.40
CA ALA A 177 1.70 8.47 -0.58
C ALA A 177 0.29 8.31 0.02
N VAL A 178 -0.40 7.26 -0.36
CA VAL A 178 -1.79 7.01 0.05
C VAL A 178 -1.96 5.62 0.66
N GLN A 179 -2.78 5.50 1.69
CA GLN A 179 -3.35 4.24 2.16
C GLN A 179 -4.83 4.23 1.78
N ILE A 180 -5.24 3.16 1.09
CA ILE A 180 -6.61 3.00 0.56
C ILE A 180 -7.29 1.81 1.23
N GLY A 181 -8.59 1.95 1.50
CA GLY A 181 -9.40 0.93 2.18
C GLY A 181 -9.41 1.09 3.70
N SER A 182 -8.60 1.98 4.26
CA SER A 182 -8.57 2.32 5.68
C SER A 182 -8.02 3.73 5.92
N THR A 183 -8.41 4.34 7.03
CA THR A 183 -7.77 5.58 7.54
C THR A 183 -6.63 5.31 8.52
N ASP A 184 -6.43 4.05 8.92
CA ASP A 184 -5.33 3.66 9.80
C ASP A 184 -4.04 3.59 8.97
N MET A 185 -3.05 4.42 9.33
CA MET A 185 -1.77 4.44 8.62
C MET A 185 -0.92 3.25 9.02
N PRO A 186 -0.47 2.43 8.05
CA PRO A 186 0.50 1.40 8.33
C PRO A 186 1.85 2.06 8.67
N TYR A 187 2.63 1.39 9.50
CA TYR A 187 3.94 1.83 9.96
C TYR A 187 4.89 2.08 8.78
N GLU A 188 4.73 1.38 7.65
CA GLU A 188 5.56 1.57 6.45
C GLU A 188 5.48 2.99 5.90
N LEU A 189 4.36 3.70 6.11
CA LEU A 189 4.16 5.10 5.75
C LEU A 189 4.47 6.09 6.89
N VAL A 190 4.75 5.62 8.11
CA VAL A 190 5.07 6.52 9.23
C VAL A 190 6.44 7.17 9.03
N GLY A 191 6.47 8.49 8.99
CA GLY A 191 7.68 9.30 8.90
C GLY A 191 7.38 10.78 8.74
N ASP A 192 8.43 11.59 8.55
CA ASP A 192 8.30 13.04 8.37
C ASP A 192 7.93 13.39 6.91
N PHE A 193 6.83 12.81 6.44
CA PHE A 193 6.35 12.97 5.08
C PHE A 193 4.81 13.05 5.03
N PRO A 194 4.20 13.91 4.18
CA PRO A 194 2.76 13.94 4.00
C PRO A 194 2.20 12.64 3.44
N THR A 195 1.27 12.03 4.17
CA THR A 195 0.56 10.80 3.78
C THR A 195 -0.93 11.02 3.88
N LEU A 196 -1.69 10.29 3.06
CA LEU A 196 -3.14 10.41 3.03
C LEU A 196 -3.83 9.06 3.22
N GLY A 197 -4.66 8.96 4.26
CA GLY A 197 -5.51 7.80 4.52
C GLY A 197 -6.94 8.01 4.12
N MET A 198 -7.53 7.04 3.42
CA MET A 198 -8.94 7.06 3.07
C MET A 198 -9.51 5.66 2.91
N ASN A 199 -10.80 5.51 3.24
CA ASN A 199 -11.55 4.28 2.97
C ASN A 199 -11.81 4.11 1.47
N SER A 200 -12.20 5.19 0.79
CA SER A 200 -12.36 5.27 -0.66
C SER A 200 -12.29 6.73 -1.12
N LEU A 201 -12.01 6.97 -2.40
CA LEU A 201 -12.03 8.31 -2.99
C LEU A 201 -13.43 8.94 -2.92
N ASP A 202 -14.47 8.14 -3.12
CA ASP A 202 -15.86 8.64 -3.18
C ASP A 202 -16.41 9.01 -1.80
N SER A 203 -15.86 8.43 -0.73
CA SER A 203 -16.18 8.78 0.65
C SER A 203 -15.22 9.79 1.28
N PHE A 204 -14.25 10.31 0.52
CA PHE A 204 -13.26 11.25 1.05
C PHE A 204 -13.86 12.66 1.15
N ASP A 205 -14.49 12.95 2.29
CA ASP A 205 -15.18 14.22 2.54
C ASP A 205 -15.06 14.72 3.99
N ILE A 206 -15.47 15.96 4.24
CA ILE A 206 -15.60 16.51 5.59
C ILE A 206 -16.97 16.10 6.15
N ASN A 207 -16.96 15.37 7.26
CA ASN A 207 -18.17 14.93 7.94
C ASN A 207 -19.14 16.10 8.23
N GLY A 208 -20.39 15.96 7.76
CA GLY A 208 -21.46 16.94 8.00
C GLY A 208 -21.42 18.16 7.07
N VAL A 209 -20.58 18.14 6.03
CA VAL A 209 -20.55 19.15 4.97
C VAL A 209 -21.24 18.58 3.73
N ASP A 210 -22.26 19.27 3.23
CA ASP A 210 -22.92 18.94 1.96
C ASP A 210 -22.23 19.63 0.77
N ASP A 211 -22.50 19.15 -0.45
CA ASP A 211 -21.91 19.70 -1.68
C ASP A 211 -22.16 21.20 -1.85
N GLU A 212 -23.33 21.71 -1.43
CA GLU A 212 -23.72 23.11 -1.58
C GLU A 212 -22.93 24.04 -0.65
N SER A 213 -22.74 23.64 0.61
CA SER A 213 -22.04 24.43 1.63
C SER A 213 -20.53 24.26 1.56
N ARG A 214 -20.03 23.23 0.87
CA ARG A 214 -18.60 22.89 0.83
C ARG A 214 -17.67 24.03 0.40
N PRO A 215 -17.93 24.83 -0.65
CA PRO A 215 -17.05 25.95 -1.00
C PRO A 215 -16.89 26.97 0.14
N ARG A 216 -17.94 27.12 0.98
CA ARG A 216 -17.89 27.99 2.16
C ARG A 216 -17.01 27.38 3.25
N TRP A 217 -17.08 26.07 3.44
CA TRP A 217 -16.23 25.35 4.40
C TRP A 217 -14.76 25.35 3.99
N ASP A 218 -14.43 25.11 2.72
CA ASP A 218 -13.06 25.25 2.21
C ASP A 218 -12.50 26.65 2.48
N THR A 219 -13.25 27.70 2.09
CA THR A 219 -12.85 29.10 2.34
C THR A 219 -12.63 29.37 3.84
N ALA A 220 -13.55 28.89 4.70
CA ALA A 220 -13.47 29.09 6.14
C ALA A 220 -12.27 28.37 6.77
N LEU A 221 -11.97 27.13 6.36
CA LEU A 221 -10.85 26.35 6.87
C LEU A 221 -9.51 26.92 6.41
N ARG A 222 -9.40 27.38 5.15
CA ARG A 222 -8.20 28.10 4.67
C ARG A 222 -7.97 29.39 5.45
N ALA A 223 -9.02 30.17 5.68
CA ALA A 223 -8.93 31.41 6.48
C ALA A 223 -8.61 31.14 7.96
N LEU A 224 -9.11 30.04 8.53
CA LEU A 224 -8.80 29.64 9.90
C LEU A 224 -7.30 29.33 10.07
N HIS A 225 -6.68 28.71 9.07
CA HIS A 225 -5.28 28.29 9.12
C HIS A 225 -4.29 29.27 8.48
N SER A 226 -4.75 30.37 7.87
CA SER A 226 -3.86 31.36 7.22
C SER A 226 -2.96 32.12 8.20
N GLY A 227 -3.27 32.11 9.49
CA GLY A 227 -2.47 32.72 10.55
C GLY A 227 -1.75 31.73 11.47
N ALA A 228 -1.80 30.43 11.16
CA ALA A 228 -1.06 29.41 11.91
C ALA A 228 0.44 29.47 11.61
N ASP A 229 1.27 28.79 12.39
CA ASP A 229 2.68 28.62 12.03
C ASP A 229 2.83 27.81 10.72
N PRO A 230 4.00 27.88 10.05
CA PRO A 230 4.16 27.33 8.71
C PRO A 230 3.85 25.83 8.57
N ILE A 231 4.07 25.04 9.63
CA ILE A 231 3.81 23.59 9.59
C ILE A 231 2.31 23.35 9.56
N HIS A 232 1.56 23.96 10.47
CA HIS A 232 0.11 23.81 10.53
C HIS A 232 -0.59 24.40 9.30
N GLN A 233 -0.10 25.53 8.78
CA GLN A 233 -0.63 26.12 7.54
C GLN A 233 -0.41 25.19 6.34
N ARG A 234 0.76 24.56 6.24
CA ARG A 234 1.06 23.57 5.20
C ARG A 234 0.15 22.34 5.33
N SER A 235 0.05 21.74 6.52
CA SER A 235 -0.81 20.56 6.71
C SER A 235 -2.27 20.83 6.38
N ALA A 236 -2.78 22.01 6.75
CA ALA A 236 -4.14 22.44 6.41
C ALA A 236 -4.35 22.60 4.91
N SER A 237 -3.45 23.31 4.23
CA SER A 237 -3.55 23.51 2.77
C SER A 237 -3.46 22.20 2.00
N MET A 238 -2.52 21.32 2.36
CA MET A 238 -2.38 19.99 1.76
C MET A 238 -3.65 19.15 1.93
N THR A 239 -4.24 19.13 3.13
CA THR A 239 -5.49 18.38 3.37
C THR A 239 -6.65 18.90 2.51
N LEU A 240 -6.79 20.23 2.40
CA LEU A 240 -7.87 20.84 1.63
C LEU A 240 -7.66 20.69 0.11
N ASP A 241 -6.41 20.70 -0.35
CA ASP A 241 -6.07 20.43 -1.75
C ASP A 241 -6.31 18.95 -2.09
N ALA A 242 -6.04 18.05 -1.13
CA ALA A 242 -6.34 16.63 -1.27
C ALA A 242 -7.85 16.39 -1.42
N LEU A 243 -8.64 17.06 -0.57
CA LEU A 243 -10.10 17.02 -0.57
C LEU A 243 -10.67 17.48 -1.92
N SER A 244 -10.21 18.64 -2.41
CA SER A 244 -10.60 19.17 -3.71
C SER A 244 -10.31 18.19 -4.85
N THR A 245 -9.13 17.56 -4.83
CA THR A 245 -8.72 16.56 -5.82
C THR A 245 -9.59 15.31 -5.78
N ALA A 246 -9.81 14.72 -4.60
CA ALA A 246 -10.65 13.54 -4.45
C ALA A 246 -12.08 13.80 -4.94
N GLN A 247 -12.63 14.98 -4.64
CA GLN A 247 -13.96 15.38 -5.08
C GLN A 247 -14.06 15.57 -6.59
N ALA A 248 -13.06 16.18 -7.22
CA ALA A 248 -13.00 16.29 -8.66
C ALA A 248 -13.03 14.91 -9.33
N LEU A 249 -12.34 13.93 -8.73
CA LEU A 249 -12.37 12.54 -9.20
C LEU A 249 -13.73 11.88 -8.95
N ALA A 250 -14.30 12.05 -7.75
CA ALA A 250 -15.58 11.44 -7.35
C ALA A 250 -16.78 12.00 -8.14
N ALA A 251 -16.68 13.25 -8.62
CA ALA A 251 -17.68 13.85 -9.48
C ALA A 251 -17.75 13.21 -10.89
N THR A 252 -16.77 12.38 -11.24
CA THR A 252 -16.75 11.65 -12.52
C THR A 252 -17.07 10.18 -12.30
N THR A 253 -18.03 9.63 -13.06
CA THR A 253 -18.27 8.19 -13.06
C THR A 253 -17.07 7.49 -13.67
N TYR A 254 -16.35 6.72 -12.86
CA TYR A 254 -15.24 5.92 -13.32
C TYR A 254 -15.74 4.66 -14.03
N VAL A 255 -15.23 4.43 -15.24
CA VAL A 255 -15.49 3.22 -16.01
C VAL A 255 -14.15 2.54 -16.26
N PRO A 256 -13.89 1.35 -15.68
CA PRO A 256 -12.69 0.58 -15.95
C PRO A 256 -12.51 0.33 -17.46
N ALA A 257 -11.28 0.45 -17.93
CA ALA A 257 -10.93 0.30 -19.34
C ALA A 257 -10.64 -1.17 -19.70
N HIS A 258 -10.46 -1.43 -21.00
CA HIS A 258 -10.03 -2.72 -21.56
C HIS A 258 -10.86 -3.94 -21.13
N GLY A 259 -12.13 -3.72 -20.76
CA GLY A 259 -13.03 -4.79 -20.29
C GLY A 259 -12.77 -5.27 -18.86
N ALA A 260 -11.97 -4.55 -18.09
CA ALA A 260 -11.72 -4.87 -16.68
C ALA A 260 -13.03 -4.90 -15.88
N THR A 261 -13.19 -5.92 -15.04
CA THR A 261 -14.31 -6.08 -14.13
C THR A 261 -13.76 -6.39 -12.75
N TYR A 262 -13.77 -5.38 -11.87
CA TYR A 262 -13.34 -5.56 -10.49
C TYR A 262 -14.41 -6.31 -9.68
N PRO A 263 -14.01 -7.18 -8.74
CA PRO A 263 -14.95 -7.70 -7.75
C PRO A 263 -15.47 -6.56 -6.87
N SER A 264 -16.65 -6.74 -6.27
CA SER A 264 -17.24 -5.77 -5.35
C SER A 264 -16.66 -5.81 -3.93
N SER A 265 -15.61 -6.61 -3.72
CA SER A 265 -14.88 -6.72 -2.45
C SER A 265 -14.16 -5.42 -2.08
N ASP A 266 -13.66 -5.35 -0.84
CA ASP A 266 -12.85 -4.22 -0.40
C ASP A 266 -11.57 -4.07 -1.24
N LEU A 267 -10.90 -5.19 -1.57
CA LEU A 267 -9.71 -5.16 -2.44
C LEU A 267 -10.04 -4.67 -3.85
N GLY A 268 -11.13 -5.15 -4.46
CA GLY A 268 -11.56 -4.72 -5.78
C GLY A 268 -11.86 -3.22 -5.83
N ARG A 269 -12.53 -2.69 -4.80
CA ARG A 269 -12.79 -1.24 -4.65
C ARG A 269 -11.50 -0.44 -4.44
N ALA A 270 -10.61 -0.89 -3.56
CA ALA A 270 -9.35 -0.21 -3.29
C ALA A 270 -8.47 -0.12 -4.55
N LEU A 271 -8.32 -1.21 -5.30
CA LEU A 271 -7.57 -1.21 -6.56
C LEU A 271 -8.24 -0.40 -7.67
N THR A 272 -9.58 -0.30 -7.67
CA THR A 272 -10.30 0.63 -8.57
C THR A 272 -9.91 2.07 -8.28
N ASP A 273 -9.87 2.48 -7.00
CA ASP A 273 -9.47 3.83 -6.60
C ASP A 273 -8.00 4.12 -6.93
N VAL A 274 -7.10 3.15 -6.72
CA VAL A 274 -5.69 3.28 -7.11
C VAL A 274 -5.56 3.46 -8.63
N ALA A 275 -6.24 2.64 -9.43
CA ALA A 275 -6.22 2.78 -10.88
C ALA A 275 -6.76 4.16 -11.33
N ARG A 276 -7.81 4.65 -10.66
CA ARG A 276 -8.39 5.97 -10.92
C ARG A 276 -7.40 7.10 -10.62
N MET A 277 -6.69 7.05 -9.50
CA MET A 277 -5.65 8.05 -9.16
C MET A 277 -4.48 8.04 -10.15
N ILE A 278 -4.01 6.85 -10.53
CA ILE A 278 -2.92 6.68 -11.51
C ILE A 278 -3.34 7.28 -12.85
N LYS A 279 -4.51 6.90 -13.39
CA LYS A 279 -5.00 7.37 -14.70
C LYS A 279 -5.36 8.85 -14.71
N ALA A 280 -5.72 9.42 -13.56
CA ALA A 280 -5.94 10.84 -13.41
C ALA A 280 -4.64 11.64 -13.18
N ASN A 281 -3.50 10.97 -13.04
CA ASN A 281 -2.20 11.59 -12.80
C ASN A 281 -2.20 12.51 -11.57
N THR A 282 -2.69 12.03 -10.43
CA THR A 282 -2.73 12.78 -9.17
C THR A 282 -1.34 13.01 -8.54
N GLY A 283 -0.29 12.46 -9.16
CA GLY A 283 1.07 12.46 -8.62
C GLY A 283 1.35 11.30 -7.66
N ILE A 284 0.49 10.28 -7.63
CA ILE A 284 0.68 9.10 -6.77
C ILE A 284 2.00 8.37 -7.06
N ARG A 285 2.81 8.18 -6.02
CA ARG A 285 4.08 7.43 -6.09
C ARG A 285 3.99 6.12 -5.31
N VAL A 286 3.25 6.12 -4.21
CA VAL A 286 3.04 4.96 -3.36
C VAL A 286 1.56 4.84 -3.02
N ALA A 287 1.00 3.64 -3.20
CA ALA A 287 -0.28 3.22 -2.63
C ALA A 287 -0.05 2.02 -1.71
N THR A 288 -0.60 2.06 -0.51
CA THR A 288 -0.66 0.91 0.39
C THR A 288 -2.12 0.45 0.53
N ILE A 289 -2.32 -0.86 0.60
CA ILE A 289 -3.64 -1.48 0.77
C ILE A 289 -3.47 -2.64 1.74
N ASP A 290 -4.31 -2.70 2.75
CA ASP A 290 -4.42 -3.89 3.60
C ASP A 290 -5.49 -4.83 3.03
N TYR A 291 -5.12 -6.09 2.83
CA TYR A 291 -6.04 -7.15 2.46
C TYR A 291 -5.84 -8.34 3.40
N GLY A 292 -6.66 -8.39 4.44
CA GLY A 292 -6.50 -9.30 5.56
C GLY A 292 -7.32 -10.58 5.50
N ASP A 293 -7.62 -11.10 6.69
CA ASP A 293 -8.41 -12.32 6.92
C ASP A 293 -7.72 -13.59 6.42
N TRP A 294 -6.38 -13.58 6.41
CA TRP A 294 -5.56 -14.75 6.08
C TRP A 294 -5.30 -15.68 7.28
N ASP A 295 -5.84 -15.37 8.47
CA ASP A 295 -5.62 -16.05 9.75
C ASP A 295 -6.37 -17.38 9.94
N MET A 296 -6.18 -18.27 8.96
CA MET A 296 -6.95 -19.50 8.78
C MET A 296 -6.45 -20.65 9.67
N HIS A 297 -6.61 -20.51 10.99
CA HIS A 297 -6.27 -21.55 11.97
C HIS A 297 -7.17 -22.79 11.95
N SER A 298 -8.33 -22.72 11.30
CA SER A 298 -9.28 -23.85 11.25
C SER A 298 -10.14 -23.79 10.01
N GLY A 299 -10.44 -24.97 9.44
CA GLY A 299 -11.43 -25.11 8.38
C GLY A 299 -11.16 -24.25 7.15
N MET A 300 -9.90 -24.15 6.70
CA MET A 300 -9.54 -23.24 5.61
C MET A 300 -10.18 -23.61 4.26
N GLY A 301 -10.62 -24.86 4.10
CA GLY A 301 -11.29 -25.36 2.91
C GLY A 301 -10.50 -26.44 2.18
N THR A 302 -10.87 -26.64 0.92
CA THR A 302 -10.28 -27.61 -0.01
C THR A 302 -9.92 -26.91 -1.31
N VAL A 303 -9.38 -27.65 -2.27
CA VAL A 303 -8.98 -27.17 -3.60
C VAL A 303 -10.05 -26.31 -4.31
N GLY A 304 -11.34 -26.65 -4.18
CA GLY A 304 -12.42 -26.03 -4.96
C GLY A 304 -13.41 -25.19 -4.16
N SER A 305 -13.23 -25.04 -2.84
CA SER A 305 -14.17 -24.30 -1.99
C SER A 305 -13.62 -24.04 -0.60
N GLY A 306 -14.10 -22.98 0.03
CA GLY A 306 -13.78 -22.63 1.43
C GLY A 306 -12.97 -21.35 1.50
N TRP A 307 -12.62 -20.96 2.72
CA TRP A 307 -12.05 -19.65 3.03
C TRP A 307 -10.84 -19.31 2.14
N MET A 308 -9.86 -20.22 2.04
CA MET A 308 -8.66 -20.01 1.22
C MET A 308 -9.00 -19.87 -0.28
N HIS A 309 -9.87 -20.75 -0.79
CA HIS A 309 -10.29 -20.72 -2.20
C HIS A 309 -10.99 -19.39 -2.54
N ASP A 310 -11.89 -18.94 -1.68
CA ASP A 310 -12.72 -17.77 -1.94
C ASP A 310 -11.90 -16.48 -1.85
N HIS A 311 -10.97 -16.38 -0.89
CA HIS A 311 -10.04 -15.26 -0.80
C HIS A 311 -9.06 -15.21 -1.98
N LEU A 312 -8.51 -16.36 -2.39
CA LEU A 312 -7.66 -16.40 -3.58
C LEU A 312 -8.43 -16.07 -4.86
N THR A 313 -9.71 -16.43 -4.95
CA THR A 313 -10.56 -16.08 -6.10
C THR A 313 -10.71 -14.56 -6.20
N ASP A 314 -11.02 -13.89 -5.08
CA ASP A 314 -11.14 -12.44 -5.02
C ASP A 314 -9.80 -11.74 -5.31
N PHE A 315 -8.74 -12.18 -4.66
CA PHE A 315 -7.36 -11.69 -4.86
C PHE A 315 -6.93 -11.77 -6.33
N GLY A 316 -7.09 -12.95 -6.95
CA GLY A 316 -6.72 -13.18 -8.34
C GLY A 316 -7.54 -12.33 -9.30
N ALA A 317 -8.86 -12.24 -9.08
CA ALA A 317 -9.75 -11.44 -9.91
C ALA A 317 -9.45 -9.93 -9.80
N ALA A 318 -9.21 -9.42 -8.59
CA ALA A 318 -8.94 -8.01 -8.35
C ALA A 318 -7.61 -7.55 -8.99
N LEU A 319 -6.54 -8.34 -8.85
CA LEU A 319 -5.25 -8.05 -9.49
C LEU A 319 -5.31 -8.14 -11.01
N ALA A 320 -6.01 -9.15 -11.56
CA ALA A 320 -6.20 -9.26 -13.01
C ALA A 320 -7.01 -8.09 -13.58
N ALA A 321 -8.07 -7.66 -12.88
CA ALA A 321 -8.83 -6.47 -13.25
C ALA A 321 -7.97 -5.20 -13.19
N PHE A 322 -7.11 -5.07 -12.17
CA PHE A 322 -6.19 -3.94 -12.04
C PHE A 322 -5.24 -3.80 -13.23
N VAL A 323 -4.59 -4.90 -13.63
CA VAL A 323 -3.70 -4.90 -14.80
C VAL A 323 -4.46 -4.61 -16.08
N ALA A 324 -5.65 -5.21 -16.25
CA ALA A 324 -6.48 -4.98 -17.42
C ALA A 324 -6.90 -3.49 -17.51
N ASP A 325 -7.34 -2.88 -16.42
CA ASP A 325 -7.81 -1.50 -16.40
C ASP A 325 -6.69 -0.51 -16.76
N LEU A 326 -5.49 -0.71 -16.21
CA LEU A 326 -4.32 0.13 -16.50
C LEU A 326 -3.79 -0.05 -17.93
N GLY A 327 -3.90 -1.24 -18.52
CA GLY A 327 -3.39 -1.49 -19.87
C GLY A 327 -1.90 -1.17 -19.98
N THR A 328 -1.50 -0.29 -20.90
CA THR A 328 -0.10 0.12 -21.08
C THR A 328 0.43 0.97 -19.92
N THR A 329 -0.44 1.61 -19.13
CA THR A 329 0.00 2.35 -17.92
C THR A 329 0.63 1.41 -16.88
N MET A 330 0.41 0.10 -16.97
CA MET A 330 1.07 -0.89 -16.11
C MET A 330 2.61 -0.90 -16.28
N ASP A 331 3.14 -0.35 -17.38
CA ASP A 331 4.59 -0.23 -17.59
C ASP A 331 5.25 0.79 -16.63
N ASP A 332 4.44 1.65 -16.01
CA ASP A 332 4.86 2.60 -14.96
C ASP A 332 4.29 2.26 -13.58
N VAL A 333 3.87 1.01 -13.37
CA VAL A 333 3.31 0.54 -12.09
C VAL A 333 3.98 -0.78 -11.70
N THR A 334 4.41 -0.85 -10.44
CA THR A 334 4.84 -2.11 -9.82
C THR A 334 3.98 -2.34 -8.57
N LEU A 335 3.33 -3.50 -8.50
CA LEU A 335 2.61 -3.97 -7.32
C LEU A 335 3.39 -5.11 -6.67
N VAL A 336 3.56 -5.05 -5.35
CA VAL A 336 4.20 -6.10 -4.54
C VAL A 336 3.31 -6.49 -3.38
N THR A 337 3.24 -7.78 -3.07
CA THR A 337 2.57 -8.26 -1.86
C THR A 337 3.57 -8.50 -0.74
N ILE A 338 3.19 -8.14 0.49
CA ILE A 338 3.94 -8.50 1.71
C ILE A 338 3.00 -9.19 2.70
N SER A 339 3.56 -10.00 3.59
CA SER A 339 2.84 -10.56 4.73
C SER A 339 3.84 -10.70 5.88
N GLU A 340 3.39 -10.47 7.11
CA GLU A 340 4.26 -10.39 8.29
C GLU A 340 5.04 -11.69 8.55
N PHE A 341 4.48 -12.83 8.15
CA PHE A 341 5.09 -14.15 8.15
C PHE A 341 4.30 -15.11 7.26
N GLY A 342 4.82 -16.31 7.02
CA GLY A 342 4.08 -17.40 6.39
C GLY A 342 3.37 -18.33 7.38
N ARG A 343 2.81 -19.42 6.85
CA ARG A 343 2.15 -20.46 7.63
C ARG A 343 3.03 -21.66 7.88
N ARG A 344 2.69 -22.42 8.93
CA ARG A 344 3.33 -23.72 9.17
C ARG A 344 3.22 -24.64 7.97
N VAL A 345 4.23 -25.48 7.78
CA VAL A 345 4.24 -26.45 6.68
C VAL A 345 3.17 -27.51 6.93
N GLY A 346 3.11 -28.04 8.15
CA GLY A 346 2.09 -29.00 8.59
C GLY A 346 0.72 -28.35 8.80
N GLU A 347 -0.33 -29.01 8.30
CA GLU A 347 -1.70 -28.71 8.71
C GLU A 347 -1.93 -29.11 10.18
N ASN A 348 -2.83 -28.41 10.87
CA ASN A 348 -3.23 -28.73 12.24
C ASN A 348 -4.49 -29.63 12.26
N ASP A 349 -4.81 -30.16 13.43
CA ASP A 349 -5.97 -31.06 13.63
C ASP A 349 -7.34 -30.43 13.29
N SER A 350 -7.38 -29.11 13.12
CA SER A 350 -8.59 -28.35 12.78
C SER A 350 -8.72 -28.04 11.29
N MET A 351 -7.92 -28.70 10.43
CA MET A 351 -7.87 -28.44 8.99
C MET A 351 -7.54 -26.96 8.68
N GLY A 352 -6.63 -26.39 9.45
CA GLY A 352 -6.05 -25.06 9.24
C GLY A 352 -4.54 -25.10 9.40
N VAL A 353 -3.92 -23.93 9.51
CA VAL A 353 -2.47 -23.77 9.67
C VAL A 353 -2.14 -22.70 10.69
N ASP A 354 -1.17 -22.98 11.55
CA ASP A 354 -0.71 -22.02 12.55
C ASP A 354 0.34 -21.06 11.98
N HIS A 355 0.77 -20.09 12.80
CA HIS A 355 1.81 -19.12 12.43
C HIS A 355 3.14 -19.83 12.14
N GLY A 356 3.73 -19.52 10.99
CA GLY A 356 5.01 -20.05 10.54
C GLY A 356 6.05 -18.95 10.34
N TRP A 357 6.87 -19.09 9.29
CA TRP A 357 7.98 -18.18 9.01
C TRP A 357 8.08 -17.80 7.53
N GLY A 358 8.57 -18.71 6.68
CA GLY A 358 8.72 -18.45 5.25
C GLY A 358 7.40 -18.36 4.49
N ASN A 359 7.32 -17.39 3.58
CA ASN A 359 6.15 -17.08 2.77
C ASN A 359 6.52 -16.92 1.28
N ALA A 360 5.57 -16.48 0.46
CA ALA A 360 5.75 -16.11 -0.93
C ALA A 360 5.27 -14.66 -1.16
N MET A 361 6.01 -13.92 -1.98
CA MET A 361 5.65 -12.59 -2.47
C MET A 361 5.31 -12.64 -3.95
N PHE A 362 4.24 -11.96 -4.36
CA PHE A 362 3.92 -11.69 -5.75
C PHE A 362 4.45 -10.31 -6.14
N VAL A 363 5.06 -10.22 -7.32
CA VAL A 363 5.49 -8.95 -7.92
C VAL A 363 4.87 -8.84 -9.31
N LEU A 364 4.02 -7.83 -9.49
CA LEU A 364 3.21 -7.61 -10.68
C LEU A 364 3.59 -6.27 -11.31
N GLY A 365 3.82 -6.22 -12.62
CA GLY A 365 4.27 -5.00 -13.28
C GLY A 365 4.46 -5.18 -14.77
N GLY A 366 4.61 -4.08 -15.52
CA GLY A 366 4.96 -4.15 -16.95
C GLY A 366 6.40 -4.59 -17.22
N HIS A 367 7.27 -4.58 -16.19
CA HIS A 367 8.71 -4.82 -16.31
C HIS A 367 9.22 -5.80 -15.25
N VAL A 368 8.61 -6.98 -15.18
CA VAL A 368 9.02 -8.06 -14.28
C VAL A 368 9.62 -9.22 -15.05
N ASN A 369 10.54 -9.96 -14.44
CA ASN A 369 11.05 -11.21 -14.99
C ASN A 369 10.18 -12.37 -14.47
N ALA A 370 9.26 -12.89 -15.29
CA ALA A 370 8.36 -13.96 -14.87
C ALA A 370 9.13 -15.26 -14.59
N ALA A 371 9.23 -15.57 -13.31
CA ALA A 371 9.80 -16.80 -12.78
C ALA A 371 9.28 -17.01 -11.34
N VAL A 372 9.55 -18.20 -10.79
CA VAL A 372 9.55 -18.40 -9.35
C VAL A 372 10.98 -18.25 -8.84
N HIS A 373 11.28 -17.05 -8.34
CA HIS A 373 12.56 -16.61 -7.78
C HIS A 373 12.75 -17.13 -6.35
N GLY A 374 13.99 -17.04 -5.87
CA GLY A 374 14.40 -17.51 -4.55
C GLY A 374 14.99 -18.92 -4.56
N THR A 375 15.55 -19.31 -3.42
CA THR A 375 16.16 -20.65 -3.23
C THR A 375 15.21 -21.55 -2.46
N TRP A 376 14.64 -22.56 -3.10
CA TRP A 376 13.71 -23.47 -2.43
C TRP A 376 14.46 -24.40 -1.45
N PRO A 377 14.18 -24.37 -0.13
CA PRO A 377 14.88 -25.20 0.86
C PRO A 377 14.37 -26.64 0.94
N THR A 378 13.33 -27.00 0.19
CA THR A 378 12.52 -28.23 0.34
C THR A 378 11.61 -28.21 1.58
N LEU A 379 10.63 -29.12 1.62
CA LEU A 379 9.76 -29.34 2.80
C LEU A 379 10.15 -30.58 3.61
N ALA A 380 11.29 -31.21 3.33
CA ALA A 380 11.78 -32.31 4.14
C ALA A 380 11.96 -31.85 5.60
N GLU A 381 11.56 -32.66 6.57
CA GLU A 381 11.58 -32.32 8.01
C GLU A 381 12.93 -31.74 8.47
N ALA A 382 14.06 -32.26 7.96
CA ALA A 382 15.40 -31.81 8.32
C ALA A 382 15.77 -30.41 7.79
N ALA A 383 15.01 -29.89 6.82
CA ALA A 383 15.16 -28.56 6.25
C ALA A 383 14.23 -27.53 6.89
N LEU A 384 13.28 -27.95 7.75
CA LEU A 384 12.35 -27.05 8.42
C LEU A 384 12.99 -26.41 9.65
N THR A 385 12.54 -25.20 9.98
CA THR A 385 12.89 -24.53 11.24
C THR A 385 11.69 -24.57 12.18
N ASP A 386 11.75 -25.41 13.21
CA ASP A 386 10.65 -25.65 14.15
C ASP A 386 9.31 -26.02 13.46
N GLY A 387 9.35 -26.70 12.31
CA GLY A 387 8.17 -27.07 11.50
C GLY A 387 7.69 -25.98 10.52
N ASP A 388 8.43 -24.88 10.41
CA ASP A 388 8.14 -23.80 9.47
C ASP A 388 9.02 -23.90 8.22
N LEU A 389 8.53 -23.35 7.10
CA LEU A 389 9.34 -23.15 5.90
C LEU A 389 10.50 -22.21 6.25
N THR A 390 11.74 -22.67 6.10
CA THR A 390 12.91 -21.83 6.32
C THR A 390 12.97 -20.69 5.31
N VAL A 391 13.16 -19.47 5.80
CA VAL A 391 13.41 -18.31 4.94
C VAL A 391 14.81 -18.45 4.33
N THR A 392 14.87 -18.42 3.00
CA THR A 392 16.12 -18.39 2.24
C THR A 392 16.30 -17.07 1.49
N THR A 393 15.24 -16.27 1.42
CA THR A 393 15.23 -14.98 0.74
C THR A 393 14.74 -13.91 1.70
N ASP A 394 15.59 -12.97 2.07
CA ASP A 394 15.16 -11.80 2.84
C ASP A 394 14.18 -10.97 2.00
N TYR A 395 13.00 -10.67 2.51
CA TYR A 395 11.98 -9.90 1.78
C TYR A 395 12.51 -8.52 1.32
N ARG A 396 13.46 -7.93 2.06
CA ARG A 396 14.09 -6.66 1.71
C ARG A 396 14.86 -6.73 0.40
N ALA A 397 15.32 -7.91 0.00
CA ALA A 397 15.94 -8.12 -1.30
C ALA A 397 14.96 -7.88 -2.45
N VAL A 398 13.70 -8.29 -2.29
CA VAL A 398 12.64 -8.07 -3.27
C VAL A 398 12.28 -6.58 -3.33
N LEU A 399 12.12 -5.95 -2.17
CA LEU A 399 11.78 -4.52 -2.10
C LEU A 399 12.92 -3.64 -2.65
N ALA A 400 14.18 -3.95 -2.32
CA ALA A 400 15.34 -3.23 -2.84
C ALA A 400 15.49 -3.40 -4.36
N ASP A 401 15.23 -4.59 -4.90
CA ASP A 401 15.21 -4.85 -6.34
C ASP A 401 14.22 -3.93 -7.06
N ILE A 402 12.99 -3.86 -6.56
CA ILE A 402 11.93 -2.97 -7.08
C ILE A 402 12.36 -1.51 -6.98
N LEU A 403 12.76 -1.05 -5.79
CA LEU A 403 13.11 0.35 -5.58
C LEU A 403 14.23 0.81 -6.52
N VAL A 404 15.26 -0.03 -6.67
CA VAL A 404 16.42 0.28 -7.50
C VAL A 404 16.09 0.28 -8.99
N ASN A 405 15.40 -0.75 -9.45
CA ASN A 405 15.15 -0.91 -10.88
C ASN A 405 14.00 -0.02 -11.38
N ARG A 406 13.01 0.26 -10.53
CA ARG A 406 11.72 0.83 -10.94
C ARG A 406 11.40 2.18 -10.30
N CYS A 407 11.83 2.44 -9.07
CA CYS A 407 11.43 3.64 -8.31
C CYS A 407 12.52 4.70 -8.19
N GLN A 408 13.52 4.71 -9.08
CA GLN A 408 14.61 5.70 -9.12
C GLN A 408 15.45 5.80 -7.84
N VAL A 409 15.53 4.74 -7.05
CA VAL A 409 16.40 4.68 -5.88
C VAL A 409 17.77 4.16 -6.31
N ASP A 410 18.86 4.87 -6.04
CA ASP A 410 20.20 4.31 -6.29
C ASP A 410 20.61 3.33 -5.17
N THR A 411 21.75 2.64 -5.34
CA THR A 411 22.23 1.66 -4.35
C THR A 411 22.48 2.29 -2.97
N ALA A 412 22.88 3.56 -2.92
CA ALA A 412 23.10 4.26 -1.66
C ALA A 412 21.77 4.56 -0.97
N GLY A 413 20.77 5.01 -1.72
CA GLY A 413 19.39 5.20 -1.28
C GLY A 413 18.77 3.90 -0.78
N ALA A 414 18.97 2.78 -1.46
CA ALA A 414 18.53 1.46 -0.99
C ALA A 414 19.15 1.10 0.38
N THR A 415 20.40 1.49 0.63
CA THR A 415 21.05 1.30 1.95
C THR A 415 20.46 2.24 3.02
N THR A 416 20.02 3.45 2.64
CA THR A 416 19.28 4.35 3.53
C THR A 416 17.90 3.79 3.86
N VAL A 417 17.20 3.20 2.88
CA VAL A 417 15.89 2.60 3.07
C VAL A 417 15.99 1.31 3.89
N PHE A 418 16.98 0.46 3.63
CA PHE A 418 17.20 -0.80 4.34
C PHE A 418 18.57 -0.82 5.02
N PRO A 419 18.73 -0.14 6.17
CA PRO A 419 19.99 -0.17 6.92
C PRO A 419 20.43 -1.60 7.26
N HIS A 420 21.74 -1.83 7.16
CA HIS A 420 22.39 -3.12 7.43
C HIS A 420 21.98 -4.28 6.50
N PHE A 421 21.13 -4.04 5.50
CA PHE A 421 20.87 -5.00 4.45
C PHE A 421 22.03 -5.02 3.44
N THR A 422 22.55 -6.21 3.14
CA THR A 422 23.67 -6.43 2.20
C THR A 422 23.32 -7.41 1.08
N GLY A 423 22.03 -7.73 0.91
CA GLY A 423 21.60 -8.72 -0.08
C GLY A 423 21.78 -8.26 -1.51
N ALA A 424 21.86 -9.24 -2.41
CA ALA A 424 22.03 -9.01 -3.84
C ALA A 424 20.71 -8.61 -4.52
N ASN A 425 20.84 -7.94 -5.67
CA ASN A 425 19.75 -7.78 -6.63
C ASN A 425 19.27 -9.17 -7.08
N LEU A 426 17.97 -9.42 -6.99
CA LEU A 426 17.39 -10.74 -7.27
C LEU A 426 17.05 -10.92 -8.77
N GLY A 427 17.00 -9.82 -9.53
CA GLY A 427 16.56 -9.82 -10.91
C GLY A 427 15.07 -10.08 -11.04
N VAL A 428 14.26 -9.67 -10.05
CA VAL A 428 12.80 -9.86 -10.10
C VAL A 428 12.16 -8.83 -11.05
N THR A 429 12.71 -7.61 -11.05
CA THR A 429 12.28 -6.51 -11.92
C THR A 429 13.36 -6.12 -12.94
N ILE A 430 12.93 -5.47 -14.02
CA ILE A 430 13.82 -4.99 -15.09
C ILE A 430 14.06 -3.49 -14.90
N PRO A 431 15.33 -3.03 -14.91
CA PRO A 431 15.66 -1.60 -14.79
C PRO A 431 14.91 -0.73 -15.80
N ARG A 432 14.48 0.46 -15.39
CA ARG A 432 13.99 1.50 -16.31
C ARG A 432 15.11 1.89 -17.28
N GLY A 433 14.76 2.01 -18.57
CA GLY A 433 15.67 2.33 -19.67
C GLY A 433 15.86 3.82 -19.91
#